data_AF-A0A0A2A5X0-F1
#
_entry.id   AF-A0A0A2A5X0-F1
#
_cell.length_a   1.000
_cell.length_b   1.000
_cell.length_c   1.000
_cell.angle_alpha   90.00
_cell.angle_beta   90.00
_cell.angle_gamma   90.00
#
_symmetry.space_group_name_H-M   'P 1'
#
loop_
_entity.id
_entity.type
_entity.pdbx_description
1 polymer ?
#
loop_
_entity_poly.entity_id
_entity_poly.type
_entity_poly.pdbx_seq_one_letter_code
_entity_poly.pdbx_strand_id
1 'polypeptide(L)' 'MKSLFIIFYLSFLIYPAEAVTTKMFKVLDTCARYRLGEIDSNEAIEKLKLSNSSTNQPKDLVRKYCSVFTPNEKIEF' A
#
# COMPACT_ATOMS: atom_id res chain seq x y z
N MET A 1 -11.34 23.50 32.15
CA MET A 1 -10.26 22.52 31.85
C MET A 1 -10.78 21.22 31.20
N LYS A 2 -11.91 21.22 30.48
CA LYS A 2 -12.46 20.01 29.82
C LYS A 2 -12.20 20.01 28.31
N SER A 3 -12.18 21.19 27.69
CA SER A 3 -11.95 21.38 26.25
C SER A 3 -10.52 21.03 25.79
N LEU A 4 -9.49 21.37 26.58
CA LEU A 4 -8.09 21.08 26.23
C LEU A 4 -7.79 19.57 26.13
N PHE A 5 -8.43 18.74 26.95
CA PHE A 5 -8.29 17.28 26.88
C PHE A 5 -8.91 16.68 25.62
N ILE A 6 -9.98 17.28 25.09
CA ILE A 6 -10.65 16.82 23.86
C ILE A 6 -9.75 17.07 22.64
N ILE A 7 -9.12 18.25 22.58
CA ILE A 7 -8.19 18.60 21.50
C ILE A 7 -6.98 17.65 21.51
N PHE A 8 -6.41 17.37 22.68
CA PHE A 8 -5.29 16.43 22.80
C PHE A 8 -5.64 15.02 22.32
N TYR A 9 -6.85 14.53 22.64
CA TYR A 9 -7.33 13.23 22.18
C TYR A 9 -7.54 13.19 20.65
N LEU A 10 -8.06 14.26 20.05
CA LEU A 10 -8.22 14.37 18.60
C LEU A 10 -6.87 14.35 17.88
N SER A 11 -5.87 15.08 18.38
CA SER A 11 -4.51 15.06 17.84
C SER A 11 -3.89 13.66 17.87
N PHE A 12 -4.15 12.91 18.94
CA PHE A 12 -3.66 11.54 19.10
C PHE A 12 -4.33 10.55 18.15
N LEU A 13 -5.52 10.87 17.62
CA LEU A 13 -6.24 10.06 16.62
C LEU A 13 -5.85 10.44 15.18
N ILE A 14 -5.50 11.71 14.93
CA ILE A 14 -5.07 12.18 13.61
C ILE A 14 -3.72 11.56 13.24
N TYR A 15 -2.77 11.51 14.17
CA TYR A 15 -1.43 10.96 13.91
C TYR A 15 -1.42 9.50 13.41
N PRO A 16 -2.13 8.54 14.03
CA PRO A 16 -2.22 7.17 13.51
C PRO A 16 -3.04 7.09 12.23
N ALA A 17 -4.08 7.92 12.05
CA ALA A 17 -4.85 7.95 10.80
C ALA A 17 -4.01 8.45 9.61
N GLU A 18 -3.19 9.48 9.80
CA GLU A 18 -2.23 9.94 8.80
C GLU A 18 -1.12 8.92 8.54
N ALA A 19 -0.65 8.22 9.58
CA ALA A 19 0.31 7.14 9.40
C ALA A 19 -0.27 5.96 8.60
N VAL A 20 -1.54 5.60 8.80
CA VAL A 20 -2.21 4.53 8.04
C VAL A 20 -2.46 4.96 6.59
N THR A 21 -2.96 6.17 6.38
CA THR A 21 -3.24 6.69 5.02
C THR A 21 -1.98 6.84 4.18
N THR A 22 -0.86 7.32 4.75
CA THR A 22 0.42 7.41 4.04
C THR A 22 1.00 6.04 3.68
N LYS A 23 0.82 5.02 4.53
CA LYS A 23 1.22 3.64 4.23
C LYS A 23 0.34 3.03 3.14
N MET A 24 -0.97 3.25 3.22
CA MET A 24 -1.92 2.75 2.23
C MET A 24 -1.72 3.41 0.86
N PHE A 25 -1.45 4.72 0.82
CA PHE A 25 -1.14 5.43 -0.42
C PHE A 25 0.15 4.91 -1.07
N LYS A 26 1.18 4.61 -0.29
CA LYS A 26 2.42 3.99 -0.81
C LYS A 26 2.17 2.62 -1.44
N VAL A 27 1.29 1.81 -0.86
CA VAL A 27 0.90 0.52 -1.43
C VAL A 27 0.18 0.71 -2.76
N LEU A 28 -0.77 1.65 -2.83
CA LEU A 28 -1.52 1.96 -4.06
C LEU A 28 -0.60 2.50 -5.16
N ASP A 29 0.27 3.47 -4.86
CA ASP A 29 1.24 4.05 -5.80
C ASP A 29 2.19 2.96 -6.35
N THR A 30 2.75 2.12 -5.47
CA THR A 30 3.65 1.04 -5.89
C THR A 30 2.93 0.03 -6.80
N CYS A 31 1.70 -0.36 -6.44
CA CYS A 31 0.90 -1.27 -7.25
C CYS A 31 0.48 -0.68 -8.61
N ALA A 32 0.22 0.64 -8.68
CA ALA A 32 -0.10 1.33 -9.93
C ALA A 32 1.13 1.37 -10.86
N ARG A 33 2.30 1.78 -10.36
CA ARG A 33 3.54 1.82 -11.14
C ARG A 33 3.96 0.44 -11.66
N TYR A 34 3.78 -0.60 -10.84
CA TYR A 34 4.04 -1.97 -11.26
C TYR A 34 3.14 -2.39 -12.44
N ARG A 35 1.86 -1.99 -12.43
CA ARG A 35 0.93 -2.29 -13.53
C ARG A 35 1.19 -1.49 -14.80
N LEU A 36 1.62 -0.25 -14.66
CA LEU A 36 2.05 0.59 -15.79
C LEU A 36 3.38 0.12 -16.38
N GLY A 37 4.05 -0.85 -15.76
CA GLY A 37 5.35 -1.36 -16.21
C GLY A 37 6.51 -0.41 -15.92
N GLU A 38 6.30 0.59 -15.07
CA GLU A 38 7.34 1.55 -14.66
C GLU A 38 8.35 0.94 -13.70
N ILE A 39 7.92 -0.06 -12.90
CA ILE A 39 8.78 -0.79 -11.97
C ILE A 39 8.62 -2.30 -12.18
N ASP A 40 9.69 -3.05 -11.93
CA ASP A 40 9.68 -4.51 -12.06
C ASP A 40 9.08 -5.21 -10.82
N SER A 41 8.90 -6.53 -10.91
CA SER A 41 8.31 -7.32 -9.83
C SER A 41 9.20 -7.39 -8.58
N ASN A 42 10.53 -7.35 -8.74
CA ASN A 42 11.48 -7.42 -7.63
C ASN A 42 11.53 -6.08 -6.88
N GLU A 43 11.54 -4.96 -7.62
CA GLU A 43 11.47 -3.61 -7.07
C GLU A 43 10.15 -3.39 -6.33
N ALA A 44 9.03 -3.87 -6.88
CA ALA A 44 7.74 -3.84 -6.21
C ALA A 44 7.73 -4.66 -4.91
N ILE A 45 8.35 -5.85 -4.89
CA ILE A 45 8.48 -6.68 -3.68
C ILE A 45 9.27 -5.96 -2.58
N GLU A 46 10.37 -5.31 -2.94
CA GLU A 46 11.20 -4.56 -1.99
C GLU A 46 10.44 -3.38 -1.39
N LYS A 47 9.77 -2.58 -2.24
CA LYS A 47 8.96 -1.42 -1.82
C LYS A 47 7.76 -1.83 -0.95
N LEU A 48 7.11 -2.95 -1.27
CA LEU A 48 5.98 -3.49 -0.51
C LEU A 48 6.42 -4.32 0.70
N LYS A 49 7.73 -4.55 0.88
CA LYS A 49 8.31 -5.40 1.94
C LYS A 49 7.65 -6.78 2.02
N LEU A 50 7.35 -7.37 0.86
CA LEU A 50 6.74 -8.70 0.78
C LEU A 50 7.79 -9.76 1.09
N SER A 51 7.48 -10.71 1.97
CA SER A 51 8.36 -11.85 2.21
C SER A 51 8.31 -12.78 1.00
N ASN A 52 9.47 -13.01 0.39
CA ASN A 52 9.62 -13.88 -0.79
C ASN A 52 9.59 -15.38 -0.40
N SER A 53 8.67 -15.79 0.48
CA SER A 53 8.74 -17.07 1.20
C SER A 53 8.35 -18.31 0.39
N SER A 54 8.20 -18.22 -0.92
CA SER A 54 7.98 -19.40 -1.74
C SER A 54 8.39 -19.11 -3.17
N THR A 55 9.23 -19.99 -3.73
CA THR A 55 9.24 -20.62 -5.07
C THR A 55 8.29 -20.18 -6.20
N ASN A 56 7.34 -19.27 -5.99
CA ASN A 56 6.47 -18.68 -6.97
C ASN A 56 7.14 -17.45 -7.60
N GLN A 57 6.92 -17.26 -8.89
CA GLN A 57 7.52 -16.17 -9.64
C GLN A 57 7.17 -14.82 -8.99
N PRO A 58 8.14 -13.90 -8.79
CA PRO A 58 7.94 -12.57 -8.20
C PRO A 58 6.72 -11.82 -8.74
N LYS A 59 6.47 -12.00 -10.05
CA LYS A 59 5.36 -11.43 -10.80
C LYS A 59 3.98 -11.81 -10.27
N ASP A 60 3.79 -13.09 -9.91
CA ASP A 60 2.52 -13.62 -9.44
C ASP A 60 2.21 -13.16 -8.01
N LEU A 61 3.26 -13.05 -7.18
CA LEU A 61 3.14 -12.55 -5.81
C LEU A 61 2.67 -11.09 -5.80
N VAL A 62 3.34 -10.22 -6.57
CA VAL A 62 2.99 -8.80 -6.66
C VAL A 62 1.61 -8.64 -7.30
N ARG A 63 1.29 -9.40 -8.35
CA ARG A 63 -0.03 -9.37 -9.00
C ARG A 63 -1.14 -9.75 -8.04
N LYS A 64 -0.98 -10.84 -7.27
CA LYS A 64 -1.95 -11.28 -6.27
C LYS A 64 -2.11 -10.24 -5.16
N TYR A 65 -1.00 -9.72 -4.64
CA TYR A 65 -1.02 -8.69 -3.61
C TYR A 65 -1.76 -7.42 -4.10
N CYS A 66 -1.38 -6.88 -5.25
CA CYS A 66 -1.99 -5.67 -5.79
C CYS A 66 -3.46 -5.84 -6.17
N SER A 67 -3.90 -7.05 -6.54
CA SER A 67 -5.31 -7.34 -6.81
C SER A 67 -6.24 -7.08 -5.63
N VAL A 68 -5.76 -7.20 -4.38
CA VAL A 68 -6.56 -6.90 -3.18
C VAL A 68 -6.88 -5.41 -3.07
N PHE A 69 -5.93 -4.56 -3.45
CA PHE A 69 -6.05 -3.10 -3.34
C PHE A 69 -6.72 -2.45 -4.55
N THR A 70 -6.84 -3.20 -5.64
CA THR A 70 -7.44 -2.74 -6.89
C THR A 70 -8.20 -3.92 -7.51
N PRO A 71 -9.39 -4.26 -6.95
CA PRO A 71 -10.06 -5.53 -7.16
C PRO A 71 -10.59 -5.78 -8.56
N ASN A 72 -10.62 -4.77 -9.43
CA ASN A 72 -11.18 -4.95 -10.75
C ASN A 72 -10.80 -3.75 -11.61
N GLU A 73 -10.03 -3.99 -12.66
CA GLU A 73 -10.17 -3.25 -13.90
C GLU A 73 -9.48 -4.08 -14.97
N LYS A 74 -10.26 -4.57 -15.92
CA LYS A 74 -9.76 -4.86 -17.25
C LYS A 74 -9.24 -3.54 -17.81
N ILE A 75 -8.01 -3.17 -17.47
CA ILE A 75 -7.32 -2.10 -18.19
C ILE A 75 -6.84 -2.76 -19.48
N GLU A 76 -7.71 -2.70 -20.49
CA GLU A 76 -7.27 -2.90 -21.88
C GLU A 76 -6.35 -1.72 -22.21
N PHE A 77 -5.09 -2.04 -22.51
CA PHE A 77 -4.15 -1.10 -23.10
C PHE A 77 -4.44 -0.98 -24.60
#